data_AF-A0A7X7D792-F1
#
_entry.id   AF-A0A7X7D792-F1
#
_cell.length_a   1.000
_cell.length_b   1.000
_cell.length_c   1.000
_cell.angle_alpha   90.00
_cell.angle_beta   90.00
_cell.angle_gamma   90.00
#
_symmetry.space_group_name_H-M   'P 1'
#
loop_
_entity.id
_entity.type
_entity.pdbx_description
1 polymer ?
#
loop_
_entity_poly.entity_id
_entity_poly.type
_entity_poly.pdbx_seq_one_letter_code
_entity_poly.pdbx_strand_id
1 'polypeptide(L)'
;ERIMVSLDAVGNTTKAVTKGFAIGSAVIAAVALFASYGESIIEQIGLAEIAGDASYPINVADPKVFIGLLVGGSIAFIFSSLAIRAVSRTAGVVVQEVRRQFADGKIMSGEKKPDYGPAIDICTAASLRELATPAIIAVLAPVIIGFGLGPISLGAFLASVIVVGQLMANFLSNAGGAWDNAKKYIEDGAEGGKGSESHKAAVIGDTVGDPFKDTAGPALNPLIKVMNLVSLLILPAIIKMYDNDKLASFKQEPEAAAILVAVIAAVVVVGSIVYSKKSGDKAAAAAAQLAN
;
A
#
# COMPACT_ATOMS: atom_id res chain seq x y z
N GLU A 1 -29.93 -16.67 -14.26
CA GLU A 1 -29.65 -15.24 -14.02
C GLU A 1 -30.05 -14.77 -12.62
N ARG A 2 -31.33 -14.85 -12.21
CA ARG A 2 -31.80 -14.45 -10.86
C ARG A 2 -30.99 -15.01 -9.69
N ILE A 3 -30.64 -16.30 -9.73
CA ILE A 3 -29.81 -16.95 -8.69
C ILE A 3 -28.39 -16.33 -8.63
N MET A 4 -27.79 -16.03 -9.78
CA MET A 4 -26.45 -15.43 -9.85
C MET A 4 -26.44 -14.02 -9.29
N VAL A 5 -27.48 -13.23 -9.57
CA VAL A 5 -27.63 -11.86 -9.02
C VAL A 5 -27.78 -11.90 -7.49
N SER A 6 -28.59 -12.82 -6.95
CA SER A 6 -28.71 -12.98 -5.49
C SER A 6 -27.41 -13.42 -4.83
N LEU A 7 -26.62 -14.28 -5.50
CA LEU A 7 -25.32 -14.73 -4.99
C LEU A 7 -24.27 -13.62 -5.05
N ASP A 8 -24.29 -12.75 -6.07
CA ASP A 8 -23.39 -11.60 -6.15
C ASP A 8 -23.65 -10.60 -5.02
N ALA A 9 -24.92 -10.32 -4.71
CA ALA A 9 -25.29 -9.46 -3.58
C ALA A 9 -24.76 -9.98 -2.23
N VAL A 10 -24.91 -11.28 -1.97
CA VAL A 10 -24.34 -11.93 -0.78
C VAL A 10 -22.81 -11.85 -0.82
N GLY A 11 -22.19 -12.14 -1.96
CA GLY A 11 -20.74 -12.09 -2.16
C GLY A 11 -20.15 -10.70 -1.89
N ASN A 12 -20.83 -9.63 -2.30
CA ASN A 12 -20.40 -8.25 -2.04
C ASN A 12 -20.44 -7.92 -0.54
N THR A 13 -21.48 -8.36 0.17
CA THR A 13 -21.59 -8.22 1.63
C THR A 13 -20.49 -9.01 2.33
N THR A 14 -20.22 -10.25 1.93
CA THR A 14 -19.12 -11.07 2.46
C THR A 14 -17.75 -10.45 2.17
N LYS A 15 -17.53 -9.88 0.97
CA LYS A 15 -16.30 -9.16 0.63
C LYS A 15 -16.08 -7.95 1.55
N ALA A 16 -17.12 -7.18 1.84
CA ALA A 16 -17.02 -6.05 2.74
C ALA A 16 -16.65 -6.47 4.18
N VAL A 17 -17.31 -7.50 4.72
CA VAL A 17 -17.04 -8.04 6.06
C VAL A 17 -15.61 -8.59 6.15
N THR A 18 -15.17 -9.35 5.14
CA THR A 18 -13.82 -9.93 5.13
C THR A 18 -12.73 -8.87 5.00
N LYS A 19 -12.94 -7.79 4.22
CA LYS A 19 -12.03 -6.63 4.18
C LYS A 19 -11.90 -5.98 5.56
N GLY A 20 -13.02 -5.73 6.24
CA GLY A 20 -13.02 -5.16 7.60
C GLY A 20 -12.30 -6.05 8.62
N PHE A 21 -12.54 -7.36 8.58
CA PHE A 21 -11.87 -8.32 9.46
C PHE A 21 -10.36 -8.44 9.19
N ALA A 22 -9.95 -8.45 7.91
CA ALA A 22 -8.55 -8.48 7.52
C ALA A 22 -7.81 -7.22 7.99
N ILE A 23 -8.45 -6.05 7.84
CA ILE A 23 -7.98 -4.75 8.32
C ILE A 23 -7.83 -4.77 9.87
N GLY A 24 -8.88 -5.14 10.61
CA GLY A 24 -8.86 -5.16 12.07
C GLY A 24 -7.84 -6.15 12.66
N SER A 25 -7.80 -7.38 12.14
CA SER A 25 -6.83 -8.39 12.58
C SER A 25 -5.38 -8.01 12.25
N ALA A 26 -5.15 -7.29 11.14
CA ALA A 26 -3.83 -6.78 10.80
C ALA A 26 -3.33 -5.75 11.81
N VAL A 27 -4.20 -4.87 12.32
CA VAL A 27 -3.84 -3.91 13.37
C VAL A 27 -3.44 -4.62 14.64
N ILE A 28 -4.24 -5.57 15.11
CA ILE A 28 -3.95 -6.31 16.35
C ILE A 28 -2.57 -6.99 16.23
N ALA A 29 -2.32 -7.67 15.12
CA ALA A 29 -1.03 -8.30 14.87
C ALA A 29 0.12 -7.27 14.79
N ALA A 30 -0.09 -6.13 14.13
CA ALA A 30 0.93 -5.10 14.00
C ALA A 30 1.26 -4.42 15.33
N VAL A 31 0.25 -4.16 16.18
CA VAL A 31 0.44 -3.62 17.53
C VAL A 31 1.19 -4.64 18.41
N ALA A 32 0.90 -5.93 18.30
CA ALA A 32 1.64 -6.97 19.01
C ALA A 32 3.11 -7.05 18.55
N LEU A 33 3.37 -6.97 17.24
CA LEU A 33 4.74 -6.91 16.70
C LEU A 33 5.46 -5.64 17.14
N PHE A 34 4.77 -4.51 17.20
CA PHE A 34 5.32 -3.25 17.69
C PHE A 34 5.65 -3.31 19.19
N ALA A 35 4.81 -3.94 20.02
CA ALA A 35 5.11 -4.19 21.43
C ALA A 35 6.36 -5.06 21.57
N SER A 36 6.43 -6.16 20.81
CA SER A 36 7.61 -7.05 20.77
C SER A 36 8.89 -6.32 20.30
N TYR A 37 8.75 -5.35 19.38
CA TYR A 37 9.86 -4.51 18.94
C TYR A 37 10.38 -3.62 20.08
N GLY A 38 9.47 -3.03 20.86
CA GLY A 38 9.83 -2.24 22.04
C GLY A 38 10.52 -3.06 23.12
N GLU A 39 10.00 -4.25 23.42
CA GLU A 39 10.61 -5.20 24.37
C GLU A 39 12.02 -5.61 23.91
N SER A 40 12.18 -5.95 22.63
CA SER A 40 13.47 -6.35 22.06
C SER A 40 14.54 -5.27 22.15
N ILE A 41 14.15 -4.00 22.05
CA ILE A 41 15.06 -2.86 22.23
C ILE A 41 15.50 -2.75 23.69
N ILE A 42 14.55 -2.85 24.63
CA ILE A 42 14.82 -2.75 26.07
C ILE A 42 15.79 -3.86 26.51
N GLU A 43 15.57 -5.09 26.04
CA GLU A 43 16.42 -6.24 26.32
C GLU A 43 17.84 -6.05 25.77
N GLN A 44 17.97 -5.64 24.50
CA GLN A 44 19.28 -5.56 23.84
C GLN A 44 20.14 -4.35 24.25
N ILE A 45 19.51 -3.23 24.65
CA ILE A 45 20.22 -2.03 25.14
C ILE A 45 20.48 -2.12 26.65
N GLY A 46 19.89 -3.09 27.36
CA GLY A 46 20.05 -3.24 28.81
C GLY A 46 19.28 -2.21 29.62
N LEU A 47 18.23 -1.59 29.04
CA LEU A 47 17.41 -0.58 29.71
C LEU A 47 16.54 -1.16 30.85
N ALA A 48 16.41 -2.49 30.91
CA ALA A 48 15.63 -3.20 31.93
C ALA A 48 16.13 -2.93 33.38
N GLU A 49 17.43 -2.70 33.56
CA GLU A 49 18.01 -2.39 34.88
C GLU A 49 17.87 -0.91 35.27
N ILE A 50 17.63 -0.01 34.30
CA ILE A 50 17.65 1.44 34.48
C ILE A 50 16.23 2.02 34.59
N ALA A 51 15.25 1.43 33.87
CA ALA A 51 13.93 2.04 33.69
C ALA A 51 12.88 1.64 34.74
N GLY A 52 13.11 0.60 35.54
CA GLY A 52 12.03 0.02 36.36
C GLY A 52 10.82 -0.40 35.51
N ASP A 53 9.73 -0.77 36.17
CA ASP A 53 8.51 -1.28 35.54
C ASP A 53 7.74 -0.15 34.81
N ALA A 54 8.27 0.43 33.72
CA ALA A 54 7.49 1.18 32.72
C ALA A 54 8.30 1.75 31.53
N SER A 55 7.75 1.45 30.35
CA SER A 55 7.67 2.30 29.16
C SER A 55 8.86 2.33 28.20
N TYR A 56 8.59 1.78 27.02
CA TYR A 56 9.36 1.97 25.80
C TYR A 56 9.49 3.48 25.46
N PRO A 57 10.70 4.06 25.41
CA PRO A 57 10.88 5.50 25.39
C PRO A 57 10.82 6.08 23.97
N ILE A 58 9.64 6.00 23.33
CA ILE A 58 9.34 6.86 22.18
C ILE A 58 8.88 8.22 22.70
N ASN A 59 9.82 9.14 22.84
CA ASN A 59 9.51 10.54 23.12
C ASN A 59 9.24 11.29 21.81
N VAL A 60 7.97 11.60 21.53
CA VAL A 60 7.55 12.34 20.33
C VAL A 60 8.16 13.74 20.25
N ALA A 61 8.57 14.33 21.38
CA ALA A 61 9.25 15.62 21.39
C ALA A 61 10.71 15.54 20.93
N ASP A 62 11.31 14.36 20.83
CA ASP A 62 12.64 14.19 20.26
C ASP A 62 12.59 14.40 18.72
N PRO A 63 13.45 15.26 18.15
CA PRO A 63 13.42 15.54 16.71
C PRO A 63 13.64 14.31 15.82
N LYS A 64 14.52 13.37 16.18
CA LYS A 64 14.79 12.18 15.35
C LYS A 64 13.61 11.22 15.38
N VAL A 65 13.00 11.04 16.56
CA VAL A 65 11.75 10.28 16.74
C VAL A 65 10.62 10.91 15.92
N PHE A 66 10.47 12.23 15.96
CA PHE A 66 9.45 12.94 15.21
C PHE A 66 9.64 12.79 13.70
N ILE A 67 10.88 12.84 13.20
CA ILE A 67 11.18 12.55 11.79
C ILE A 67 10.77 11.11 11.43
N GLY A 68 11.05 10.14 12.31
CA GLY A 68 10.58 8.76 12.14
C GLY A 68 9.06 8.68 11.97
N LEU A 69 8.30 9.36 12.83
CA LEU A 69 6.83 9.44 12.73
C LEU A 69 6.37 10.05 11.41
N LEU A 70 6.96 11.18 10.98
CA LEU A 70 6.59 11.86 9.74
C LEU A 70 6.84 10.96 8.53
N VAL A 71 8.02 10.35 8.45
CA VAL A 71 8.36 9.46 7.33
C VAL A 71 7.46 8.23 7.36
N GLY A 72 7.23 7.62 8.51
CA GLY A 72 6.33 6.47 8.65
C GLY A 72 4.91 6.76 8.19
N GLY A 73 4.36 7.91 8.56
CA GLY A 73 3.02 8.32 8.13
C GLY A 73 2.95 8.54 6.62
N SER A 74 4.00 9.10 6.03
CA SER A 74 4.08 9.35 4.58
C SER A 74 4.10 8.07 3.74
N ILE A 75 4.59 6.94 4.29
CA ILE A 75 4.66 5.66 3.57
C ILE A 75 3.28 5.21 3.08
N ALA A 76 2.24 5.34 3.92
CA ALA A 76 0.88 4.96 3.55
C ALA A 76 0.39 5.70 2.31
N PHE A 77 0.69 7.01 2.22
CA PHE A 77 0.33 7.85 1.08
C PHE A 77 1.15 7.51 -0.17
N ILE A 78 2.48 7.36 -0.02
CA ILE A 78 3.36 7.03 -1.14
C ILE A 78 2.96 5.68 -1.73
N PHE A 79 2.80 4.65 -0.90
CA PHE A 79 2.38 3.32 -1.33
C PHE A 79 1.03 3.35 -2.05
N SER A 80 0.03 4.01 -1.44
CA SER A 80 -1.31 4.12 -2.05
C SER A 80 -1.26 4.84 -3.39
N SER A 81 -0.49 5.92 -3.49
CA SER A 81 -0.34 6.68 -4.73
C SER A 81 0.29 5.86 -5.86
N LEU A 82 1.29 5.02 -5.55
CA LEU A 82 1.94 4.16 -6.52
C LEU A 82 0.97 3.07 -7.01
N ALA A 83 0.27 2.43 -6.08
CA ALA A 83 -0.73 1.40 -6.38
C ALA A 83 -1.87 1.94 -7.26
N ILE A 84 -2.47 3.08 -6.87
CA ILE A 84 -3.57 3.71 -7.63
C ILE A 84 -3.08 4.10 -9.02
N ARG A 85 -1.92 4.77 -9.13
CA ARG A 85 -1.38 5.18 -10.43
C ARG A 85 -1.05 3.99 -11.34
N ALA A 86 -0.58 2.87 -10.78
CA ALA A 86 -0.32 1.65 -11.54
C ALA A 86 -1.59 1.07 -12.17
N VAL A 87 -2.67 0.98 -11.39
CA VAL A 87 -3.97 0.53 -11.88
C VAL A 87 -4.51 1.50 -12.93
N SER A 88 -4.51 2.82 -12.66
CA SER A 88 -5.06 3.82 -13.60
C SER A 88 -4.36 3.78 -14.95
N ARG A 89 -3.03 3.65 -15.00
CA ARG A 89 -2.30 3.52 -16.26
C ARG A 89 -2.69 2.26 -17.02
N THR A 90 -2.69 1.12 -16.33
CA THR A 90 -2.99 -0.19 -16.94
C THR A 90 -4.43 -0.24 -17.44
N ALA A 91 -5.38 0.27 -16.68
CA ALA A 91 -6.78 0.39 -17.08
C ALA A 91 -6.92 1.21 -18.36
N GLY A 92 -6.18 2.32 -18.50
CA GLY A 92 -6.14 3.10 -19.73
C GLY A 92 -5.69 2.30 -20.96
N VAL A 93 -4.65 1.46 -20.82
CA VAL A 93 -4.19 0.57 -21.90
C VAL A 93 -5.26 -0.46 -22.26
N VAL A 94 -5.89 -1.08 -21.26
CA VAL A 94 -6.97 -2.07 -21.46
C VAL A 94 -8.16 -1.42 -22.17
N VAL A 95 -8.55 -0.20 -21.82
CA VAL A 95 -9.63 0.53 -22.50
C VAL A 95 -9.30 0.75 -23.98
N GLN A 96 -8.07 1.11 -24.32
CA GLN A 96 -7.68 1.27 -25.73
C GLN A 96 -7.71 -0.06 -26.49
N GLU A 97 -7.24 -1.14 -25.88
CA GLU A 97 -7.32 -2.47 -26.49
C GLU A 97 -8.77 -2.92 -26.72
N VAL A 98 -9.65 -2.71 -25.73
CA VAL A 98 -11.09 -2.98 -25.90
C VAL A 98 -11.68 -2.13 -27.03
N ARG A 99 -11.38 -0.83 -27.08
CA ARG A 99 -11.84 0.05 -28.17
C ARG A 99 -11.35 -0.43 -29.54
N ARG A 100 -10.08 -0.83 -29.65
CA ARG A 100 -9.48 -1.38 -30.88
C ARG A 100 -10.21 -2.62 -31.36
N GLN A 101 -10.55 -3.54 -30.45
CA GLN A 101 -11.29 -4.76 -30.81
C GLN A 101 -12.73 -4.47 -31.23
N PHE A 102 -13.39 -3.50 -30.59
CA PHE A 102 -14.78 -3.12 -30.89
C PHE A 102 -14.92 -2.18 -32.09
N ALA A 103 -13.82 -1.62 -32.62
CA ALA A 103 -13.83 -0.62 -33.70
C ALA A 103 -14.47 -1.12 -35.00
N ASP A 104 -14.38 -2.44 -35.29
CA ASP A 104 -14.97 -3.04 -36.50
C ASP A 104 -16.48 -3.33 -36.36
N GLY A 105 -17.07 -3.15 -35.17
CA GLY A 105 -18.49 -3.39 -34.87
C GLY A 105 -18.92 -4.86 -34.85
N LYS A 106 -18.08 -5.80 -35.29
CA LYS A 106 -18.44 -7.23 -35.44
C LYS A 106 -18.61 -7.94 -34.11
N ILE A 107 -17.99 -7.42 -33.05
CA ILE A 107 -18.19 -7.91 -31.69
C ILE A 107 -19.57 -7.45 -31.16
N MET A 108 -19.99 -6.22 -31.45
CA MET A 108 -21.31 -5.73 -31.02
C MET A 108 -22.45 -6.40 -31.79
N SER A 109 -22.25 -6.73 -33.07
CA SER A 109 -23.22 -7.51 -33.86
C SER A 109 -23.24 -9.00 -33.52
N GLY A 110 -22.27 -9.48 -32.73
CA GLY A 110 -22.15 -10.89 -32.34
C GLY A 110 -21.55 -11.81 -33.41
N GLU A 111 -21.10 -11.27 -34.54
CA GLU A 111 -20.47 -12.01 -35.64
C GLU A 111 -19.06 -12.50 -35.31
N LYS A 112 -18.37 -11.82 -34.39
CA LYS A 112 -16.99 -12.09 -33.99
C LYS A 112 -16.88 -12.20 -32.47
N LYS A 113 -16.18 -13.22 -32.00
CA LYS A 113 -15.84 -13.33 -30.57
C LYS A 113 -14.69 -12.37 -30.21
N PRO A 114 -14.72 -11.74 -29.01
CA PRO A 114 -13.59 -10.98 -28.51
C PRO A 114 -12.33 -11.84 -28.38
N ASP A 115 -11.17 -11.22 -28.59
CA ASP A 115 -9.88 -11.84 -28.27
C ASP A 115 -9.50 -11.47 -26.84
N TYR A 116 -9.58 -12.44 -25.93
CA TYR A 116 -9.30 -12.22 -24.51
C TYR A 116 -7.80 -12.18 -24.20
N GLY A 117 -6.95 -12.76 -25.06
CA GLY A 117 -5.51 -12.92 -24.81
C GLY A 117 -4.79 -11.59 -24.55
N PRO A 118 -4.90 -10.59 -25.43
CA PRO A 118 -4.25 -9.30 -25.26
C PRO A 118 -4.58 -8.60 -23.94
N ALA A 119 -5.85 -8.62 -23.51
CA ALA A 119 -6.26 -8.00 -22.25
C ALA A 119 -5.64 -8.71 -21.03
N ILE A 120 -5.56 -10.06 -21.08
CA ILE A 120 -4.91 -10.86 -20.03
C ILE A 120 -3.41 -10.55 -19.98
N ASP A 121 -2.74 -10.49 -21.13
CA ASP A 121 -1.30 -10.24 -21.22
C ASP A 121 -0.94 -8.84 -20.68
N ILE A 122 -1.73 -7.81 -21.04
CA ILE A 122 -1.57 -6.44 -20.52
C ILE A 122 -1.64 -6.42 -18.99
N CYS A 123 -2.69 -7.00 -18.42
CA CYS A 123 -2.88 -7.04 -16.97
C CYS A 123 -1.79 -7.85 -16.26
N THR A 124 -1.40 -8.99 -16.83
CA THR A 124 -0.38 -9.88 -16.25
C THR A 124 0.98 -9.21 -16.23
N ALA A 125 1.45 -8.69 -17.36
CA ALA A 125 2.74 -8.02 -17.45
C ALA A 125 2.81 -6.76 -16.57
N ALA A 126 1.72 -5.98 -16.53
CA ALA A 126 1.65 -4.78 -15.71
C ALA A 126 1.67 -5.10 -14.22
N SER A 127 0.88 -6.08 -13.75
CA SER A 127 0.82 -6.42 -12.33
C SER A 127 2.18 -6.84 -11.77
N LEU A 128 2.94 -7.68 -12.50
CA LEU A 128 4.28 -8.13 -12.11
C LEU A 128 5.26 -6.96 -12.02
N ARG A 129 5.26 -6.06 -13.01
CA ARG A 129 6.18 -4.92 -13.06
C ARG A 129 5.87 -3.88 -11.98
N GLU A 130 4.58 -3.57 -11.79
CA GLU A 130 4.15 -2.47 -10.92
C GLU A 130 4.21 -2.83 -9.43
N LEU A 131 4.10 -4.11 -9.06
CA LEU A 131 4.22 -4.58 -7.67
C LEU A 131 5.63 -4.53 -7.10
N ALA A 132 6.67 -4.54 -7.95
CA ALA A 132 8.06 -4.59 -7.51
C ALA A 132 8.45 -3.35 -6.68
N THR A 133 8.03 -2.16 -7.11
CA THR A 133 8.44 -0.90 -6.45
C THR A 133 7.83 -0.75 -5.04
N PRO A 134 6.51 -0.94 -4.85
CA PRO A 134 5.93 -0.95 -3.51
C PRO A 134 6.53 -2.01 -2.57
N ALA A 135 6.87 -3.20 -3.09
CA ALA A 135 7.52 -4.25 -2.31
C ALA A 135 8.93 -3.85 -1.85
N ILE A 136 9.72 -3.21 -2.73
CA ILE A 136 11.05 -2.69 -2.37
C ILE A 136 10.95 -1.63 -1.28
N ILE A 137 9.97 -0.73 -1.37
CA ILE A 137 9.72 0.29 -0.32
C ILE A 137 9.35 -0.38 1.01
N ALA A 138 8.49 -1.41 0.98
CA ALA A 138 8.08 -2.17 2.17
C ALA A 138 9.27 -2.73 2.96
N VAL A 139 10.28 -3.23 2.25
CA VAL A 139 11.45 -3.88 2.88
C VAL A 139 12.53 -2.87 3.23
N LEU A 140 12.83 -1.92 2.35
CA LEU A 140 13.98 -1.03 2.52
C LEU A 140 13.68 0.23 3.33
N ALA A 141 12.43 0.68 3.45
CA ALA A 141 12.12 1.85 4.29
C ALA A 141 12.49 1.62 5.78
N PRO A 142 12.15 0.48 6.41
CA PRO A 142 12.66 0.14 7.74
C PRO A 142 14.19 0.15 7.84
N VAL A 143 14.88 -0.34 6.81
CA VAL A 143 16.35 -0.37 6.77
C VAL A 143 16.92 1.05 6.76
N ILE A 144 16.37 1.93 5.93
CA ILE A 144 16.81 3.34 5.84
C ILE A 144 16.64 4.04 7.19
N ILE A 145 15.49 3.87 7.83
CA ILE A 145 15.21 4.55 9.11
C ILE A 145 16.00 3.93 10.25
N GLY A 146 16.08 2.60 10.33
CA GLY A 146 16.78 1.88 11.37
C GLY A 146 18.27 2.18 11.40
N PHE A 147 18.96 2.02 10.27
CA PHE A 147 20.39 2.27 10.17
C PHE A 147 20.75 3.76 10.02
N GLY A 148 19.82 4.60 9.58
CA GLY A 148 20.06 6.03 9.39
C GLY A 148 19.74 6.88 10.62
N LEU A 149 18.58 6.66 11.25
CA LEU A 149 18.05 7.47 12.36
C LEU A 149 18.06 6.75 13.71
N GLY A 150 18.16 5.42 13.70
CA GLY A 150 18.30 4.59 14.89
C GLY A 150 17.06 3.78 15.26
N PRO A 151 17.21 2.86 16.23
CA PRO A 151 16.18 1.90 16.60
C PRO A 151 14.95 2.55 17.27
N ILE A 152 15.12 3.63 18.04
CA ILE A 152 13.99 4.34 18.67
C ILE A 152 13.19 5.11 17.61
N SER A 153 13.89 5.76 16.67
CA SER A 153 13.29 6.43 15.52
C SER A 153 12.54 5.45 14.61
N LEU A 154 13.08 4.24 14.42
CA LEU A 154 12.42 3.16 13.69
C LEU A 154 11.15 2.68 14.41
N GLY A 155 11.15 2.60 15.74
CA GLY A 155 9.92 2.36 16.50
C GLY A 155 8.86 3.41 16.25
N ALA A 156 9.25 4.68 16.24
CA ALA A 156 8.34 5.79 15.92
C ALA A 156 7.79 5.67 14.49
N PHE A 157 8.64 5.33 13.53
CA PHE A 157 8.24 5.03 12.16
C PHE A 157 7.18 3.91 12.12
N LEU A 158 7.39 2.81 12.83
CA LEU A 158 6.43 1.68 12.90
C LEU A 158 5.10 2.11 13.49
N ALA A 159 5.11 2.84 14.61
CA ALA A 159 3.89 3.36 15.24
C ALA A 159 3.07 4.20 14.26
N SER A 160 3.73 5.09 13.51
CA SER A 160 3.08 5.94 12.51
C SER A 160 2.57 5.15 11.30
N VAL A 161 3.35 4.19 10.79
CA VAL A 161 2.93 3.29 9.70
C VAL A 161 1.66 2.52 10.09
N ILE A 162 1.57 2.04 11.33
CA ILE A 162 0.39 1.35 11.84
C ILE A 162 -0.80 2.30 11.88
N VAL A 163 -0.68 3.45 12.56
CA VAL A 163 -1.80 4.38 12.77
C VAL A 163 -2.29 4.95 11.44
N VAL A 164 -1.39 5.54 10.65
CA VAL A 164 -1.75 6.20 9.39
C VAL A 164 -2.12 5.18 8.32
N GLY A 165 -1.36 4.08 8.20
CA GLY A 165 -1.61 3.02 7.24
C GLY A 165 -2.97 2.38 7.45
N GLN A 166 -3.35 2.12 8.72
CA GLN A 166 -4.65 1.57 9.04
C GLN A 166 -5.80 2.51 8.69
N LEU A 167 -5.69 3.79 9.05
CA LEU A 167 -6.71 4.79 8.74
C LEU A 167 -6.89 4.94 7.23
N MET A 168 -5.78 4.94 6.48
CA MET A 168 -5.80 4.96 5.02
C MET A 168 -6.42 3.69 4.44
N ALA A 169 -6.08 2.51 4.94
CA ALA A 169 -6.64 1.23 4.48
C ALA A 169 -8.15 1.19 4.64
N ASN A 170 -8.64 1.63 5.80
CA ASN A 170 -10.08 1.73 6.09
C ASN A 170 -10.76 2.76 5.19
N PHE A 171 -10.17 3.95 5.05
CA PHE A 171 -10.71 5.02 4.19
C PHE A 171 -10.86 4.54 2.74
N LEU A 172 -9.79 4.01 2.13
CA LEU A 172 -9.80 3.56 0.73
C LEU A 172 -10.79 2.42 0.51
N SER A 173 -10.81 1.43 1.41
CA SER A 173 -11.70 0.27 1.29
C SER A 173 -13.17 0.66 1.40
N ASN A 174 -13.50 1.52 2.36
CA ASN A 174 -14.88 1.95 2.59
C ASN A 174 -15.35 2.94 1.53
N ALA A 175 -14.52 3.89 1.11
CA ALA A 175 -14.87 4.84 0.06
C ALA A 175 -15.16 4.13 -1.27
N GLY A 176 -14.28 3.21 -1.70
CA GLY A 176 -14.53 2.44 -2.91
C GLY A 176 -15.72 1.50 -2.79
N GLY A 177 -15.93 0.87 -1.62
CA GLY A 177 -17.12 0.05 -1.37
C GLY A 177 -18.43 0.86 -1.39
N ALA A 178 -18.41 2.09 -0.87
CA ALA A 178 -19.56 2.98 -0.90
C ALA A 178 -19.93 3.39 -2.34
N TRP A 179 -18.95 3.70 -3.19
CA TRP A 179 -19.22 4.01 -4.60
C TRP A 179 -19.78 2.82 -5.37
N ASP A 180 -19.27 1.60 -5.16
CA ASP A 180 -19.83 0.38 -5.78
C ASP A 180 -21.29 0.14 -5.35
N ASN A 181 -21.56 0.29 -4.04
CA ASN A 181 -22.90 0.10 -3.50
C ASN A 181 -23.87 1.19 -3.98
N ALA A 182 -23.42 2.43 -4.11
CA ALA A 182 -24.22 3.52 -4.67
C ALA A 182 -24.58 3.23 -6.14
N LYS A 183 -23.63 2.75 -6.94
CA LYS A 183 -23.88 2.32 -8.32
C LYS A 183 -24.93 1.20 -8.35
N LYS A 184 -24.77 0.15 -7.55
CA LYS A 184 -25.73 -0.97 -7.46
C LYS A 184 -27.13 -0.51 -7.05
N TYR A 185 -27.23 0.38 -6.07
CA TYR A 185 -28.51 0.96 -5.65
C TYR A 185 -29.26 1.65 -6.80
N ILE A 186 -28.54 2.38 -7.64
CA ILE A 186 -29.10 3.02 -8.84
C ILE A 186 -29.43 1.98 -9.91
N GLU A 187 -28.58 0.96 -10.10
CA GLU A 187 -28.84 -0.16 -11.01
C GLU A 187 -30.14 -0.93 -10.68
N ASP A 188 -30.53 -0.98 -9.40
CA ASP A 188 -31.76 -1.62 -8.91
C ASP A 188 -33.02 -0.75 -9.11
N GLY A 189 -32.89 0.42 -9.74
CA GLY A 189 -34.02 1.27 -10.17
C GLY A 189 -34.20 2.56 -9.38
N ALA A 190 -33.40 2.80 -8.34
CA ALA A 190 -33.38 4.10 -7.68
C ALA A 190 -32.73 5.17 -8.58
N GLU A 191 -33.04 6.45 -8.33
CA GLU A 191 -32.42 7.61 -9.01
C GLU A 191 -32.40 7.53 -10.56
N GLY A 192 -33.43 6.92 -11.15
CA GLY A 192 -33.62 6.83 -12.61
C GLY A 192 -33.08 5.57 -13.27
N GLY A 193 -32.46 4.63 -12.52
CA GLY A 193 -32.12 3.32 -13.07
C GLY A 193 -30.94 3.28 -14.05
N LYS A 194 -30.71 2.11 -14.64
CA LYS A 194 -29.64 1.87 -15.62
C LYS A 194 -29.77 2.78 -16.84
N GLY A 195 -28.65 3.40 -17.22
CA GLY A 195 -28.55 4.28 -18.38
C GLY A 195 -28.87 5.75 -18.12
N SER A 196 -29.41 6.08 -16.93
CA SER A 196 -29.60 7.46 -16.47
C SER A 196 -28.26 8.20 -16.29
N GLU A 197 -28.33 9.53 -16.20
CA GLU A 197 -27.13 10.35 -15.90
C GLU A 197 -26.58 10.04 -14.49
N SER A 198 -27.46 9.78 -13.51
CA SER A 198 -27.08 9.32 -12.17
C SER A 198 -26.30 8.00 -12.23
N HIS A 199 -26.77 7.05 -13.05
CA HIS A 199 -26.07 5.77 -13.24
C HIS A 199 -24.70 5.96 -13.86
N LYS A 200 -24.57 6.80 -14.91
CA LYS A 200 -23.26 7.09 -15.52
C LYS A 200 -22.30 7.74 -14.52
N ALA A 201 -22.77 8.68 -13.70
CA ALA A 201 -21.98 9.31 -12.65
C ALA A 201 -21.52 8.31 -11.58
N ALA A 202 -22.41 7.40 -11.17
CA ALA A 202 -22.07 6.35 -10.21
C ALA A 202 -21.08 5.33 -10.76
N VAL A 203 -21.18 4.97 -12.05
CA VAL A 203 -20.17 4.15 -12.73
C VAL A 203 -18.80 4.83 -12.69
N ILE A 204 -18.72 6.15 -12.93
CA ILE A 204 -17.46 6.89 -12.80
C ILE A 204 -16.92 6.78 -11.36
N GLY A 205 -17.77 7.01 -10.35
CA GLY A 205 -17.38 6.88 -8.94
C GLY A 205 -16.85 5.49 -8.59
N ASP A 206 -17.50 4.43 -9.07
CA ASP A 206 -17.05 3.05 -8.85
C ASP A 206 -15.69 2.78 -9.52
N THR A 207 -15.48 3.25 -10.75
CA THR A 207 -14.18 3.09 -11.44
C THR A 207 -13.03 3.86 -10.76
N VAL A 208 -13.33 4.96 -10.06
CA VAL A 208 -12.37 5.64 -9.18
C VAL A 208 -12.13 4.83 -7.90
N GLY A 209 -13.17 4.19 -7.37
CA GLY A 209 -13.14 3.36 -6.17
C GLY A 209 -12.50 1.98 -6.32
N ASP A 210 -12.44 1.41 -7.53
CA ASP A 210 -11.83 0.11 -7.81
C ASP A 210 -10.36 0.00 -7.36
N PRO A 211 -9.44 0.90 -7.77
CA PRO A 211 -8.07 0.87 -7.28
C PRO A 211 -7.97 1.11 -5.76
N PHE A 212 -8.95 1.76 -5.15
CA PHE A 212 -8.97 2.02 -3.72
C PHE A 212 -9.31 0.75 -2.95
N LYS A 213 -10.45 0.12 -3.28
CA LYS A 213 -11.01 -1.00 -2.51
C LYS A 213 -10.41 -2.35 -2.86
N ASP A 214 -9.81 -2.51 -4.04
CA ASP A 214 -9.33 -3.82 -4.54
C ASP A 214 -7.81 -3.84 -4.80
N THR A 215 -7.11 -2.72 -4.60
CA THR A 215 -5.64 -2.69 -4.72
C THR A 215 -4.99 -1.98 -3.55
N ALA A 216 -5.08 -0.65 -3.46
CA ALA A 216 -4.32 0.13 -2.50
C ALA A 216 -4.76 -0.13 -1.05
N GLY A 217 -6.06 -0.07 -0.76
CA GLY A 217 -6.63 -0.25 0.58
C GLY A 217 -6.25 -1.59 1.21
N PRO A 218 -6.59 -2.73 0.57
CA PRO A 218 -6.23 -4.04 1.10
C PRO A 218 -4.72 -4.29 1.19
N ALA A 219 -3.91 -3.72 0.28
CA ALA A 219 -2.47 -3.93 0.24
C ALA A 219 -1.68 -3.16 1.31
N LEU A 220 -2.28 -2.17 1.97
CA LEU A 220 -1.69 -1.53 3.14
C LEU A 220 -1.56 -2.50 4.34
N ASN A 221 -2.46 -3.48 4.47
CA ASN A 221 -2.39 -4.47 5.55
C ASN A 221 -1.12 -5.32 5.51
N PRO A 222 -0.77 -6.01 4.40
CA PRO A 222 0.49 -6.73 4.31
C PRO A 222 1.70 -5.80 4.36
N LEU A 223 1.62 -4.57 3.84
CA LEU A 223 2.70 -3.58 3.95
C LEU A 223 3.09 -3.33 5.41
N ILE A 224 2.11 -3.03 6.27
CA ILE A 224 2.33 -2.79 7.71
C ILE A 224 2.97 -4.01 8.36
N LYS A 225 2.49 -5.23 8.05
CA LYS A 225 3.04 -6.47 8.61
C LYS A 225 4.49 -6.71 8.18
N VAL A 226 4.80 -6.54 6.90
CA VAL A 226 6.16 -6.71 6.37
C VAL A 226 7.11 -5.72 7.01
N MET A 227 6.73 -4.44 7.14
CA MET A 227 7.58 -3.43 7.76
C MET A 227 7.90 -3.74 9.23
N ASN A 228 6.90 -4.17 10.01
CA ASN A 228 7.11 -4.58 11.40
C ASN A 228 8.01 -5.82 11.51
N LEU A 229 7.75 -6.85 10.70
CA LEU A 229 8.56 -8.08 10.69
C LEU A 229 10.01 -7.80 10.30
N VAL A 230 10.23 -7.03 9.21
CA VAL A 230 11.57 -6.66 8.77
C VAL A 230 12.29 -5.88 9.86
N SER A 231 11.61 -4.94 10.53
CA SER A 231 12.21 -4.13 11.61
C SER A 231 12.69 -4.98 12.78
N LEU A 232 11.88 -5.96 13.20
CA LEU A 232 12.28 -6.93 14.23
C LEU A 232 13.49 -7.76 13.78
N LEU A 233 13.48 -8.25 12.54
CA LEU A 233 14.54 -9.10 12.00
C LEU A 233 15.90 -8.36 11.93
N ILE A 234 15.89 -7.09 11.54
CA ILE A 234 17.13 -6.31 11.36
C ILE A 234 17.58 -5.60 12.63
N LEU A 235 16.77 -5.58 13.70
CA LEU A 235 17.05 -4.84 14.92
C LEU A 235 18.42 -5.18 15.55
N PRO A 236 18.82 -6.46 15.71
CA PRO A 236 20.13 -6.79 16.28
C PRO A 236 21.29 -6.26 15.44
N ALA A 237 21.13 -6.24 14.11
CA ALA A 237 22.13 -5.70 13.20
C ALA A 237 22.21 -4.17 13.30
N ILE A 238 21.08 -3.48 13.51
CA ILE A 238 21.06 -2.04 13.77
C ILE A 238 21.81 -1.75 15.08
N ILE A 239 21.43 -2.37 16.19
CA ILE A 239 22.02 -2.08 17.51
C ILE A 239 23.54 -2.28 17.49
N LYS A 240 24.03 -3.32 16.81
CA LYS A 240 25.48 -3.57 16.66
C LYS A 240 26.25 -2.45 15.95
N MET A 241 25.60 -1.62 15.14
CA MET A 241 26.23 -0.50 14.42
C MET A 241 25.95 0.86 15.07
N TYR A 242 25.55 0.84 16.34
CA TYR A 242 25.35 2.01 17.18
C TYR A 242 26.09 1.80 18.50
N ASP A 243 26.47 2.90 19.13
CA ASP A 243 27.11 2.91 20.44
C ASP A 243 26.05 2.63 21.53
N ASN A 244 26.20 1.52 22.25
CA ASN A 244 25.26 1.07 23.29
C ASN A 244 25.14 2.07 24.45
N ASP A 245 26.22 2.72 24.86
CA ASP A 245 26.21 3.67 25.98
C ASP A 245 25.45 4.95 25.58
N LYS A 246 25.62 5.38 24.33
CA LYS A 246 24.84 6.49 23.77
C LYS A 246 23.37 6.11 23.60
N LEU A 247 23.08 4.90 23.12
CA LEU A 247 21.71 4.41 23.00
C LEU A 247 21.00 4.32 24.36
N ALA A 248 21.70 3.88 25.41
CA ALA A 248 21.18 3.85 26.78
C ALA A 248 20.82 5.25 27.32
N SER A 249 21.48 6.30 26.79
CA SER A 249 21.15 7.70 27.05
C SER A 249 20.24 8.34 25.98
N PHE A 250 19.54 7.51 25.19
CA PHE A 250 18.61 7.89 24.12
C PHE A 250 19.22 8.69 22.97
N LYS A 251 20.56 8.68 22.84
CA LYS A 251 21.28 9.32 21.74
C LYS A 251 21.50 8.33 20.61
N GLN A 252 20.77 8.54 19.52
CA GLN A 252 20.83 7.67 18.33
C GLN A 252 21.85 8.20 17.31
N GLU A 253 23.13 7.96 17.56
CA GLU A 253 24.23 8.35 16.65
C GLU A 253 24.71 7.15 15.84
N PRO A 254 24.42 7.09 14.53
CA PRO A 254 24.84 5.98 13.68
C PRO A 254 26.36 5.98 13.46
N GLU A 255 26.96 4.79 13.46
CA GLU A 255 28.31 4.62 12.92
C GLU A 255 28.33 4.82 11.40
N ALA A 256 29.52 5.09 10.84
CA ALA A 256 29.69 5.27 9.41
C ALA A 256 29.19 4.06 8.58
N ALA A 257 29.33 2.85 9.12
CA ALA A 257 28.81 1.63 8.49
C ALA A 257 27.28 1.62 8.40
N ALA A 258 26.57 2.07 9.44
CA ALA A 258 25.12 2.17 9.44
C ALA A 258 24.64 3.20 8.41
N ILE A 259 25.29 4.36 8.35
CA ILE A 259 24.99 5.40 7.35
C ILE A 259 25.16 4.84 5.93
N LEU A 260 26.24 4.09 5.67
CA LEU A 260 26.47 3.48 4.35
C LEU A 260 25.33 2.53 3.96
N VAL A 261 24.88 1.67 4.88
CA VAL A 261 23.74 0.77 4.64
C VAL A 261 22.47 1.56 4.32
N ALA A 262 22.18 2.60 5.12
CA ALA A 262 21.01 3.45 4.91
C ALA A 262 21.05 4.18 3.55
N VAL A 263 22.21 4.70 3.15
CA VAL A 263 22.40 5.37 1.85
C VAL A 263 22.23 4.41 0.69
N ILE A 264 22.80 3.20 0.76
CA ILE A 264 22.63 2.18 -0.29
C ILE A 264 21.16 1.82 -0.43
N ALA A 265 20.46 1.57 0.68
CA ALA A 265 19.03 1.27 0.67
C ALA A 265 18.21 2.43 0.08
N ALA A 266 18.53 3.68 0.44
CA ALA A 266 17.88 4.87 -0.10
C ALA A 266 18.10 5.00 -1.61
N VAL A 267 19.30 4.76 -2.11
CA VAL A 267 19.61 4.78 -3.55
C VAL A 267 18.79 3.73 -4.31
N VAL A 268 18.63 2.52 -3.76
CA VAL A 268 17.81 1.47 -4.36
C VAL A 268 16.34 1.86 -4.39
N VAL A 269 15.81 2.44 -3.31
CA VAL A 269 14.42 2.92 -3.24
C VAL A 269 14.17 4.06 -4.23
N VAL A 270 15.04 5.07 -4.27
CA VAL A 270 14.91 6.18 -5.21
C VAL A 270 15.02 5.68 -6.65
N GLY A 271 15.98 4.78 -6.92
CA GLY A 271 16.16 4.14 -8.22
C GLY A 271 14.92 3.37 -8.67
N SER A 272 14.29 2.61 -7.77
CA SER A 272 13.07 1.84 -8.09
C SER A 272 11.87 2.75 -8.39
N ILE A 273 11.68 3.83 -7.63
CA ILE A 273 10.62 4.83 -7.87
C ILE A 273 10.83 5.53 -9.23
N VAL A 274 12.07 5.95 -9.53
CA VAL A 274 12.40 6.59 -10.81
C VAL A 274 12.19 5.63 -11.98
N TYR A 275 12.59 4.37 -11.82
CA TYR A 275 12.37 3.33 -12.82
C TYR A 275 10.88 3.08 -13.07
N SER A 276 10.07 2.94 -12.01
CA SER A 276 8.61 2.78 -12.11
C SER A 276 7.98 3.94 -12.85
N LYS A 277 8.37 5.19 -12.54
CA LYS A 277 7.87 6.38 -13.24
C LYS A 277 8.19 6.34 -14.73
N LYS A 278 9.46 6.13 -15.10
CA LYS A 278 9.88 6.07 -16.52
C LYS A 278 9.21 4.93 -17.29
N SER A 279 9.05 3.77 -16.66
CA SER A 279 8.38 2.64 -17.28
C SER A 279 6.88 2.87 -17.47
N GLY A 280 6.25 3.58 -16.53
CA GLY A 280 4.85 4.01 -16.64
C GLY A 280 4.64 5.01 -17.78
N ASP A 281 5.53 6.00 -17.90
CA ASP A 281 5.46 7.02 -18.96
C ASP A 281 5.63 6.39 -20.35
N LYS A 282 6.56 5.43 -20.51
CA LYS A 282 6.72 4.66 -21.76
C LYS A 282 5.49 3.84 -22.11
N ALA A 283 4.86 3.20 -21.13
CA ALA A 283 3.64 2.41 -21.37
C ALA A 283 2.46 3.30 -21.78
N ALA A 284 2.32 4.47 -21.15
CA ALA A 284 1.30 5.45 -21.52
C ALA A 284 1.54 6.01 -22.94
N ALA A 285 2.79 6.29 -23.30
CA ALA A 285 3.15 6.74 -24.64
C ALA A 285 2.88 5.68 -25.72
N ALA A 286 3.19 4.41 -25.45
CA ALA A 286 2.90 3.30 -26.36
C ALA A 286 1.38 3.11 -26.56
N ALA A 287 0.59 3.25 -25.49
CA ALA A 287 -0.87 3.18 -25.59
C ALA A 287 -1.47 4.36 -26.37
N ALA A 288 -0.89 5.55 -26.27
CA ALA A 288 -1.29 6.70 -27.08
C ALA A 288 -0.96 6.52 -28.57
N GLN A 289 0.13 5.82 -28.89
CA GLN A 289 0.48 5.48 -30.28
C GLN A 289 -0.44 4.42 -30.90
N LEU A 290 -0.97 3.49 -30.09
CA LEU A 290 -1.95 2.49 -30.53
C LEU A 290 -3.37 3.07 -30.72
N ALA A 291 -3.62 4.26 -30.16
CA ALA A 291 -4.92 4.95 -30.25
C ALA A 291 -5.04 5.90 -31.47
N ASN A 292 -3.92 6.16 -32.16
CA ASN A 292 -3.84 6.92 -33.42
C ASN A 292 -3.69 5.96 -34.61
#